data_AF-A0A9Q1G8D2-F1
#
_entry.id   AF-A0A9Q1G8D2-F1
#
_cell.length_a   1.000
_cell.length_b   1.000
_cell.length_c   1.000
_cell.angle_alpha   90.00
_cell.angle_beta   90.00
_cell.angle_gamma   90.00
#
_symmetry.space_group_name_H-M   'P 1'
#
loop_
_entity.id
_entity.type
_entity.pdbx_description
1 polymer ?
#
loop_
_entity_poly.entity_id
_entity_poly.type
_entity_poly.pdbx_seq_one_letter_code
_entity_poly.pdbx_strand_id
1 'polypeptide(L)'
;MSLSTGTPRQPEKRARVDEYTAWHHTNMRPHASRVFIIEVLMARMTAQAPDPMKLEKALADLSKTLEKLEDMFLKRQAYLCGEDITLADLLAICELMQPLGGDRDILKERPKLVAWKTRVQSALNDSFEEGHKVLYRLRDKSRAKL
;
A
#
# COMPACT_ATOMS: atom_id res chain seq x y z
N MET A 1 -2.36 -22.49 10.58
CA MET A 1 -1.50 -21.78 9.60
C MET A 1 -0.05 -21.99 10.00
N SER A 2 0.70 -22.80 9.25
CA SER A 2 2.15 -22.94 9.45
C SER A 2 2.84 -21.73 8.81
N LEU A 3 3.54 -20.93 9.61
CA LEU A 3 4.32 -19.75 9.17
C LEU A 3 5.56 -20.10 8.32
N SER A 4 5.67 -21.33 7.81
CA SER A 4 6.85 -21.80 7.06
C SER A 4 6.90 -21.35 5.59
N THR A 5 5.91 -20.59 5.10
CA THR A 5 5.74 -20.29 3.67
C THR A 5 5.94 -18.82 3.27
N GLY A 6 6.14 -17.89 4.19
CA GLY A 6 6.22 -16.45 3.87
C GLY A 6 7.54 -15.98 3.28
N THR A 7 8.63 -16.73 3.51
CA THR A 7 9.98 -16.38 3.07
C THR A 7 10.53 -17.46 2.14
N PRO A 8 10.93 -17.11 0.91
CA PRO A 8 11.46 -18.10 -0.02
C PRO A 8 12.67 -18.87 0.54
N ARG A 9 12.75 -20.17 0.21
CA ARG A 9 13.90 -21.03 0.57
C ARG A 9 15.12 -20.77 -0.32
N GLN A 10 14.90 -20.34 -1.55
CA GLN A 10 15.96 -20.01 -2.50
C GLN A 10 16.65 -18.70 -2.08
N PRO A 11 17.97 -18.67 -1.93
CA PRO A 11 18.69 -17.47 -1.47
C PRO A 11 18.40 -16.22 -2.29
N GLU A 12 18.35 -16.34 -3.62
CA GLU A 12 18.07 -15.21 -4.51
C GLU A 12 16.66 -14.64 -4.33
N LYS A 13 15.65 -15.51 -4.21
CA LYS A 13 14.27 -15.07 -3.95
C LYS A 13 14.15 -14.41 -2.57
N ARG A 14 14.88 -14.91 -1.56
CA ARG A 14 14.92 -14.31 -0.23
C ARG A 14 15.57 -12.93 -0.25
N ALA A 15 16.71 -12.80 -0.94
CA ALA A 15 17.42 -11.53 -1.07
C ALA A 15 16.54 -10.42 -1.68
N ARG A 16 15.66 -10.76 -2.65
CA ARG A 16 14.69 -9.80 -3.21
C ARG A 16 13.65 -9.34 -2.19
N VAL A 17 13.17 -10.24 -1.33
CA VAL A 17 12.23 -9.89 -0.25
C VAL A 17 12.93 -9.01 0.79
N ASP A 18 14.18 -9.34 1.14
CA ASP A 18 14.98 -8.55 2.08
C ASP A 18 15.29 -7.14 1.52
N GLU A 19 15.65 -7.05 0.23
CA GLU A 19 15.85 -5.80 -0.50
C GLU A 19 14.59 -4.93 -0.44
N TYR A 20 13.42 -5.48 -0.78
CA TYR A 20 12.17 -4.74 -0.70
C TYR A 20 11.88 -4.29 0.73
N THR A 21 12.04 -5.17 1.72
CA THR A 21 11.73 -4.86 3.12
C THR A 21 12.61 -3.73 3.64
N ALA A 22 13.91 -3.73 3.32
CA ALA A 22 14.81 -2.64 3.66
C ALA A 22 14.40 -1.31 2.99
N TRP A 23 14.08 -1.36 1.70
CA TRP A 23 13.62 -0.19 0.95
C TRP A 23 12.29 0.36 1.46
N HIS A 24 11.35 -0.52 1.81
CA HIS A 24 10.00 -0.21 2.31
C HIS A 24 10.02 0.74 3.50
N HIS A 25 10.90 0.48 4.48
CA HIS A 25 10.97 1.25 5.72
C HIS A 25 11.34 2.72 5.53
N THR A 26 12.07 3.04 4.45
CA THR A 26 12.55 4.40 4.16
C THR A 26 11.84 5.06 2.98
N ASN A 27 10.99 4.31 2.27
CA ASN A 27 10.26 4.82 1.09
C ASN A 27 8.76 4.55 1.23
N MET A 28 8.31 3.31 1.03
CA MET A 28 6.89 3.00 0.92
C MET A 28 6.09 3.40 2.16
N ARG A 29 6.51 2.92 3.33
CA ARG A 29 5.84 3.19 4.61
C ARG A 29 5.74 4.68 4.90
N PRO A 30 6.85 5.45 5.00
CA PRO A 30 6.75 6.86 5.39
C PRO A 30 5.90 7.68 4.41
N HIS A 31 5.97 7.43 3.10
CA HIS A 31 5.21 8.21 2.13
C HIS A 31 3.71 7.87 2.12
N ALA A 32 3.33 6.59 2.20
CA ALA A 32 1.92 6.20 2.30
C ALA A 32 1.30 6.65 3.63
N SER A 33 1.99 6.39 4.75
CA SER A 33 1.52 6.79 6.08
C SER A 33 1.37 8.30 6.19
N ARG A 34 2.22 9.11 5.54
CA ARG A 34 2.10 10.58 5.56
C ARG A 34 0.79 11.06 4.96
N VAL A 35 0.37 10.49 3.81
CA VAL A 35 -0.92 10.82 3.20
C VAL A 35 -2.05 10.42 4.15
N PHE A 36 -2.01 9.20 4.69
CA PHE A 36 -3.02 8.72 5.65
C PHE A 36 -3.12 9.59 6.92
N ILE A 37 -1.99 10.00 7.49
CA ILE A 37 -1.94 10.86 8.67
C ILE A 37 -2.59 12.20 8.38
N ILE A 38 -2.23 12.86 7.27
CA ILE A 38 -2.73 14.19 6.92
C ILE A 38 -4.23 14.14 6.60
N GLU A 39 -4.63 13.23 5.72
CA GLU A 39 -5.96 13.22 5.12
C GLU A 39 -7.00 12.53 6.00
N VAL A 40 -6.58 11.55 6.80
CA VAL A 40 -7.50 10.72 7.60
C VAL A 40 -7.36 11.00 9.08
N LEU A 41 -6.19 10.79 9.65
CA LEU A 41 -6.04 10.85 11.11
C LEU A 41 -6.15 12.28 11.64
N MET A 42 -5.34 13.22 11.11
CA MET A 42 -5.30 14.61 11.55
C MET A 42 -6.62 15.31 11.27
N ALA A 43 -7.16 15.19 10.05
CA ALA A 43 -8.45 15.79 9.70
C ALA A 43 -9.59 15.35 10.64
N ARG A 44 -9.55 14.09 11.11
CA ARG A 44 -10.53 13.58 12.08
C ARG A 44 -10.26 14.05 13.50
N MET A 45 -9.00 14.07 13.92
CA MET A 45 -8.60 14.50 15.27
C MET A 45 -8.86 15.99 15.50
N THR A 46 -8.62 16.82 14.49
CA THR A 46 -8.79 18.28 14.59
C THR A 46 -10.15 18.77 14.09
N ALA A 47 -10.92 17.91 13.42
CA ALA A 47 -12.14 18.28 12.69
C ALA A 47 -11.91 19.41 11.65
N GLN A 48 -10.68 19.56 11.15
CA GLN A 48 -10.32 20.53 10.13
C GLN A 48 -10.00 19.84 8.81
N ALA A 49 -10.15 20.57 7.70
CA ALA A 49 -9.71 20.09 6.40
C ALA A 49 -8.17 19.92 6.38
N PRO A 50 -7.64 18.93 5.63
CA PRO A 50 -6.20 18.82 5.42
C PRO A 50 -5.61 20.09 4.81
N ASP A 51 -4.43 20.48 5.27
CA ASP A 51 -3.63 21.54 4.64
C ASP A 51 -3.30 21.14 3.18
N PRO A 52 -3.80 21.88 2.17
CA PRO A 52 -3.67 21.49 0.77
C PRO A 52 -2.20 21.37 0.33
N MET A 53 -1.33 22.29 0.77
CA MET A 53 0.08 22.28 0.38
C MET A 53 0.82 21.07 0.99
N LYS A 54 0.52 20.74 2.24
CA LYS A 54 1.13 19.57 2.88
C LYS A 54 0.66 18.27 2.25
N LEU A 55 -0.64 18.18 1.90
CA LEU A 55 -1.21 17.01 1.25
C LEU A 55 -0.65 16.82 -0.17
N GLU A 56 -0.60 17.89 -0.97
CA GLU A 56 -0.05 17.86 -2.33
C GLU A 56 1.41 17.38 -2.33
N LYS A 57 2.23 17.92 -1.42
CA LYS A 57 3.61 17.45 -1.24
C LYS A 57 3.69 15.97 -0.89
N ALA A 58 2.87 15.51 0.06
CA ALA A 58 2.85 14.10 0.46
C ALA A 58 2.42 13.17 -0.69
N LEU A 59 1.45 13.60 -1.50
CA LEU A 59 1.01 12.86 -2.69
C LEU A 59 2.09 12.82 -3.77
N ALA A 60 2.83 13.91 -3.98
CA ALA A 60 3.94 13.95 -4.93
C ALA A 60 5.09 13.00 -4.52
N ASP A 61 5.44 12.99 -3.23
CA ASP A 61 6.47 12.08 -2.69
C ASP A 61 6.02 10.60 -2.80
N LEU A 62 4.75 10.33 -2.52
CA LEU A 62 4.15 9.00 -2.71
C LEU A 62 4.13 8.61 -4.20
N SER A 63 3.78 9.52 -5.11
CA SER A 63 3.77 9.26 -6.56
C SER A 63 5.14 8.78 -7.06
N LYS A 64 6.22 9.46 -6.68
CA LYS A 64 7.60 9.06 -7.00
C LYS A 64 7.96 7.69 -6.41
N THR A 65 7.41 7.36 -5.24
CA THR A 65 7.61 6.07 -4.60
C THR A 65 6.88 4.95 -5.33
N LEU A 66 5.68 5.23 -5.83
CA LEU A 66 4.89 4.29 -6.64
C LEU A 66 5.54 4.03 -7.99
N GLU A 67 6.16 5.05 -8.60
CA GLU A 67 7.00 4.88 -9.81
C GLU A 67 8.15 3.91 -9.53
N LYS A 68 8.91 4.12 -8.44
CA LYS A 68 9.99 3.19 -8.04
C LYS A 68 9.46 1.80 -7.72
N LEU A 69 8.31 1.69 -7.06
CA LEU A 69 7.68 0.39 -6.78
C LEU A 69 7.40 -0.37 -8.08
N GLU A 70 6.85 0.31 -9.07
CA GLU A 70 6.55 -0.26 -10.38
C GLU A 70 7.82 -0.60 -11.17
N ASP A 71 8.80 0.30 -11.24
CA ASP A 71 9.98 0.14 -12.10
C ASP A 71 11.08 -0.74 -11.50
N MET A 72 11.23 -0.75 -10.17
CA MET A 72 12.30 -1.50 -9.50
C MET A 72 11.85 -2.89 -9.05
N PHE A 73 10.65 -3.02 -8.50
CA PHE A 73 10.17 -4.24 -7.85
C PHE A 73 9.18 -5.00 -8.74
N LEU A 74 8.04 -4.39 -9.09
CA LEU A 74 7.01 -5.07 -9.87
C LEU A 74 7.45 -5.41 -11.29
N LYS A 75 8.04 -4.45 -12.01
CA LYS A 75 8.54 -4.58 -13.39
C LYS A 75 7.50 -5.25 -14.32
N ARG A 76 7.82 -6.44 -14.82
CA ARG A 76 6.96 -7.29 -15.66
C ARG A 76 6.55 -8.57 -14.92
N GLN A 77 6.73 -8.62 -13.61
CA GLN A 77 6.46 -9.77 -12.75
C GLN A 77 5.02 -9.74 -12.23
N ALA A 78 4.56 -10.87 -11.70
CA ALA A 78 3.23 -10.98 -11.11
C ALA A 78 3.16 -10.25 -9.75
N TYR A 79 4.20 -10.39 -8.92
CA TYR A 79 4.33 -9.85 -7.57
C TYR A 79 5.66 -9.11 -7.40
N LEU A 80 5.84 -8.40 -6.29
CA LEU A 80 6.98 -7.50 -6.08
C LEU A 80 8.35 -8.19 -6.08
N CYS A 81 8.38 -9.48 -5.74
CA CYS A 81 9.62 -10.26 -5.64
C CYS A 81 9.63 -11.48 -6.57
N GLY A 82 8.70 -11.59 -7.52
CA GLY A 82 8.67 -12.68 -8.50
C GLY A 82 7.27 -13.13 -8.90
N GLU A 83 7.13 -14.44 -9.10
CA GLU A 83 5.90 -15.08 -9.60
C GLU A 83 4.91 -15.44 -8.50
N ASP A 84 5.40 -15.56 -7.26
CA ASP A 84 4.61 -15.92 -6.08
C ASP A 84 4.42 -14.71 -5.16
N ILE A 85 3.29 -14.67 -4.45
CA ILE A 85 3.07 -13.68 -3.41
C ILE A 85 4.06 -13.86 -2.26
N THR A 86 4.57 -12.75 -1.71
CA THR A 86 5.53 -12.77 -0.60
C THR A 86 5.16 -11.76 0.48
N LEU A 87 5.93 -11.74 1.58
CA LEU A 87 5.83 -10.71 2.60
C LEU A 87 5.96 -9.29 2.04
N ALA A 88 6.73 -9.09 0.96
CA ALA A 88 6.87 -7.79 0.32
C ALA A 88 5.52 -7.26 -0.17
N ASP A 89 4.72 -8.10 -0.83
CA ASP A 89 3.40 -7.72 -1.34
C ASP A 89 2.43 -7.40 -0.20
N LEU A 90 2.48 -8.18 0.89
CA LEU A 90 1.67 -7.96 2.08
C LEU A 90 1.99 -6.62 2.75
N LEU A 91 3.28 -6.31 2.92
CA LEU A 91 3.72 -5.04 3.51
C LEU A 91 3.29 -3.86 2.62
N ALA A 92 3.53 -3.97 1.31
CA ALA A 92 3.16 -2.95 0.35
C ALA A 92 1.66 -2.64 0.38
N ILE A 93 0.83 -3.68 0.26
CA ILE A 93 -0.61 -3.48 0.09
C ILE A 93 -1.26 -2.93 1.35
N CYS A 94 -0.79 -3.33 2.53
CA CYS A 94 -1.27 -2.78 3.79
C CYS A 94 -1.06 -1.25 3.87
N GLU A 95 0.10 -0.75 3.43
CA GLU A 95 0.36 0.71 3.44
C GLU A 95 -0.46 1.41 2.35
N LEU A 96 -0.54 0.82 1.15
CA LEU A 96 -1.22 1.43 0.00
C LEU A 96 -2.74 1.50 0.17
N MET A 97 -3.32 0.65 1.02
CA MET A 97 -4.74 0.68 1.34
C MET A 97 -5.09 1.78 2.35
N GLN A 98 -4.15 2.29 3.16
CA GLN A 98 -4.44 3.28 4.21
C GLN A 98 -5.14 4.56 3.69
N PRO A 99 -4.70 5.21 2.59
CA PRO A 99 -5.37 6.40 2.06
C PRO A 99 -6.84 6.19 1.66
N LEU A 100 -7.25 4.94 1.38
CA LEU A 100 -8.65 4.62 1.10
C LEU A 100 -9.56 4.98 2.29
N GLY A 101 -9.05 5.01 3.52
CA GLY A 101 -9.80 5.46 4.69
C GLY A 101 -10.28 6.92 4.60
N GLY A 102 -9.66 7.74 3.75
CA GLY A 102 -10.08 9.10 3.39
C GLY A 102 -10.81 9.18 2.05
N ASP A 103 -11.21 8.04 1.49
CA ASP A 103 -11.79 7.89 0.15
C ASP A 103 -10.84 8.19 -1.02
N ARG A 104 -9.53 8.10 -0.79
CA ARG A 104 -8.52 8.26 -1.84
C ARG A 104 -8.00 6.90 -2.30
N ASP A 105 -8.38 6.49 -3.50
CA ASP A 105 -7.68 5.42 -4.22
C ASP A 105 -6.45 6.00 -4.94
N ILE A 106 -5.27 5.76 -4.36
CA ILE A 106 -3.97 6.21 -4.89
C ILE A 106 -3.47 5.38 -6.08
N LEU A 107 -4.07 4.20 -6.33
CA LEU A 107 -3.64 3.31 -7.41
C LEU A 107 -4.50 3.46 -8.67
N LYS A 108 -5.64 4.15 -8.59
CA LYS A 108 -6.65 4.25 -9.67
C LYS A 108 -6.10 4.55 -11.08
N GLU A 109 -5.04 5.36 -11.19
CA GLU A 109 -4.43 5.81 -12.44
C GLU A 109 -3.16 5.02 -12.81
N ARG A 110 -2.87 3.93 -12.09
CA ARG A 110 -1.63 3.13 -12.22
C ARG A 110 -2.00 1.68 -12.59
N PRO A 111 -2.29 1.39 -13.87
CA PRO A 111 -2.90 0.12 -14.27
C PRO A 111 -2.09 -1.12 -13.90
N LYS A 112 -0.75 -1.06 -13.91
CA LYS A 112 0.09 -2.20 -13.49
C LYS A 112 -0.07 -2.49 -12.00
N LEU A 113 -0.11 -1.44 -11.17
CA LEU A 113 -0.31 -1.55 -9.73
C LEU A 113 -1.75 -1.94 -9.39
N VAL A 114 -2.75 -1.50 -10.16
CA VAL A 114 -4.13 -2.00 -10.04
C VAL A 114 -4.17 -3.51 -10.29
N ALA A 115 -3.58 -3.97 -11.40
CA ALA A 115 -3.55 -5.39 -11.73
C ALA A 115 -2.78 -6.21 -10.68
N TRP A 116 -1.68 -5.68 -10.15
CA TRP A 116 -0.95 -6.28 -9.03
C TRP A 116 -1.81 -6.38 -7.77
N LYS A 117 -2.49 -5.29 -7.36
CA LYS A 117 -3.42 -5.29 -6.22
C LYS A 117 -4.50 -6.36 -6.40
N THR A 118 -5.09 -6.50 -7.60
CA THR A 118 -6.09 -7.53 -7.88
C THR A 118 -5.53 -8.95 -7.70
N ARG A 119 -4.28 -9.20 -8.12
CA ARG A 119 -3.62 -10.49 -7.86
C ARG A 119 -3.39 -10.74 -6.38
N VAL A 120 -2.93 -9.72 -5.64
CA VAL A 120 -2.76 -9.80 -4.18
C VAL A 120 -4.10 -10.06 -3.47
N GLN A 121 -5.18 -9.37 -3.89
CA GLN A 121 -6.53 -9.61 -3.39
C GLN A 121 -6.96 -11.07 -3.62
N SER A 122 -6.79 -11.58 -4.84
CA SER A 122 -7.11 -12.97 -5.18
C SER A 122 -6.29 -13.97 -4.35
N ALA A 123 -5.00 -13.72 -4.15
CA ALA A 123 -4.13 -14.59 -3.36
C ALA A 123 -4.51 -14.64 -1.87
N LEU A 124 -5.07 -13.54 -1.32
CA LEU A 124 -5.48 -13.45 0.09
C LEU A 124 -6.94 -13.83 0.34
N ASN A 125 -7.75 -13.92 -0.71
CA ASN A 125 -9.19 -14.19 -0.63
C ASN A 125 -9.87 -13.29 0.43
N ASP A 126 -10.73 -13.87 1.27
CA ASP A 126 -11.47 -13.15 2.31
C ASP A 126 -10.56 -12.40 3.30
N SER A 127 -9.32 -12.85 3.50
CA SER A 127 -8.38 -12.19 4.42
C SER A 127 -8.05 -10.76 3.99
N PHE A 128 -8.11 -10.48 2.68
CA PHE A 128 -7.90 -9.12 2.17
C PHE A 128 -8.99 -8.18 2.69
N GLU A 129 -10.25 -8.56 2.55
CA GLU A 129 -11.38 -7.72 2.93
C GLU A 129 -11.46 -7.59 4.46
N GLU A 130 -11.28 -8.70 5.18
CA GLU A 130 -11.23 -8.74 6.64
C GLU A 130 -10.15 -7.81 7.21
N GLY A 131 -8.93 -7.86 6.67
CA GLY A 131 -7.81 -7.05 7.11
C GLY A 131 -8.04 -5.54 6.92
N HIS A 132 -8.83 -5.13 5.92
CA HIS A 132 -9.07 -3.73 5.59
C HIS A 132 -10.43 -3.19 6.06
N LYS A 133 -11.24 -3.97 6.81
CA LYS A 133 -12.56 -3.55 7.33
C LYS A 133 -12.55 -2.22 8.06
N VAL A 134 -11.50 -1.94 8.84
CA VAL A 134 -11.38 -0.65 9.55
C VAL A 134 -11.31 0.49 8.54
N LEU A 135 -10.50 0.37 7.49
CA LEU A 135 -10.33 1.40 6.46
C LEU A 135 -11.61 1.64 5.69
N TYR A 136 -12.38 0.59 5.36
CA TYR A 136 -13.69 0.76 4.70
C TYR A 136 -14.67 1.53 5.58
N ARG A 137 -14.73 1.22 6.88
CA ARG A 137 -15.53 2.01 7.83
C ARG A 137 -15.07 3.46 7.93
N LEU A 138 -13.76 3.73 7.80
CA LEU A 138 -13.25 5.09 7.76
C LEU A 138 -13.71 5.81 6.48
N ARG A 139 -13.58 5.15 5.32
CA ARG A 139 -13.99 5.66 4.01
C ARG A 139 -15.47 6.04 4.00
N ASP A 140 -16.34 5.13 4.44
CA ASP A 140 -17.79 5.33 4.35
C ASP A 140 -18.24 6.50 5.24
N LYS A 141 -17.60 6.67 6.42
CA LYS A 141 -17.77 7.85 7.27
C LYS A 141 -17.22 9.14 6.64
N SER A 142 -16.18 9.05 5.81
CA SER A 142 -15.64 10.20 5.08
C SER A 142 -16.64 10.66 4.01
N ARG A 143 -17.18 9.71 3.23
CA ARG A 143 -18.20 9.97 2.20
C ARG A 143 -19.48 10.57 2.75
N ALA A 144 -19.94 10.11 3.91
CA ALA A 144 -21.17 10.62 4.54
C ALA A 144 -21.08 12.07 5.04
N LYS A 145 -19.89 12.69 5.01
CA LYS A 145 -19.69 14.11 5.37
C LYS A 145 -19.67 15.05 4.15
N LEU A 146 -19.63 14.49 2.94
CA LEU A 146 -19.74 15.22 1.66
C LEU A 146 -21.21 15.29 1.25
#